data_AF-A0M8Z8-F1
#
_entry.id   AF-A0M8Z8-F1
#
_cell.length_a   1.000
_cell.length_b   1.000
_cell.length_c   1.000
_cell.angle_alpha   90.00
_cell.angle_beta   90.00
_cell.angle_gamma   90.00
#
_symmetry.space_group_name_H-M   'P 1'
#
loop_
_entity.id
_entity.type
_entity.pdbx_description
1 polymer ?
#
loop_
_entity_poly.entity_id
_entity_poly.type
_entity_poly.pdbx_seq_one_letter_code
_entity_poly.pdbx_strand_id
1 'polypeptide(L)'
;VIKQFPHPKYDDCTFLHDIMLLKLKEKANLTLAVGTLPLPPQFNVIPPGRMCRVAGWGRTQVNEPGSDTLREVKQRLMNPQACRHYRTFDHNFQLCV
;
A
#
# COMPACT_ATOMS: atom_id res chain seq x y z
N VAL A 1 18.71 5.67 -3.39
CA VAL A 1 18.32 4.38 -4.03
C VAL A 1 19.31 4.07 -5.13
N ILE A 2 19.76 2.83 -5.29
CA ILE A 2 20.71 2.43 -6.36
C ILE A 2 20.09 1.58 -7.45
N LYS A 3 18.95 0.92 -7.18
CA LYS A 3 18.24 0.13 -8.19
C LYS A 3 16.76 0.07 -7.86
N GLN A 4 15.95 0.06 -8.92
CA GLN A 4 14.50 -0.04 -8.90
C GLN A 4 14.11 -1.35 -9.60
N PHE A 5 13.16 -2.08 -9.04
CA PHE A 5 12.66 -3.34 -9.57
C PHE A 5 11.13 -3.31 -9.61
N PRO A 6 10.53 -2.64 -10.61
CA PRO A 6 9.09 -2.68 -10.80
C PRO A 6 8.64 -4.12 -11.09
N HIS A 7 7.41 -4.47 -10.71
CA HIS A 7 6.88 -5.79 -11.03
C HIS A 7 6.89 -6.01 -12.56
N PRO A 8 7.39 -7.14 -13.09
CA PRO A 8 7.49 -7.36 -14.54
C PRO A 8 6.16 -7.32 -15.30
N LYS A 9 5.05 -7.50 -14.58
CA LYS A 9 3.68 -7.43 -15.11
C LYS A 9 2.94 -6.14 -14.71
N TYR A 10 3.63 -5.12 -14.20
CA TYR A 10 3.00 -3.83 -13.95
C TYR A 10 2.38 -3.30 -15.24
N ASP A 11 1.14 -2.84 -15.14
CA ASP A 11 0.36 -2.31 -16.25
C ASP A 11 -0.19 -0.94 -15.85
N ASP A 12 0.20 0.10 -16.58
CA ASP A 12 -0.13 1.49 -16.29
C ASP A 12 -1.57 1.87 -16.66
N CYS A 13 -2.24 1.07 -17.49
CA CYS A 13 -3.62 1.27 -17.89
C CYS A 13 -4.61 0.70 -16.86
N THR A 14 -4.26 -0.44 -16.26
CA THR A 14 -5.11 -1.18 -15.32
C THR A 14 -4.72 -0.97 -13.86
N PHE A 15 -3.47 -0.55 -13.61
CA PHE A 15 -2.84 -0.50 -12.29
C PHE A 15 -2.74 -1.87 -11.60
N LEU A 16 -2.79 -2.95 -12.38
CA LEU A 16 -2.53 -4.29 -11.86
C LEU A 16 -1.03 -4.47 -11.61
N HIS A 17 -0.72 -5.23 -10.55
CA HIS A 17 0.65 -5.45 -10.08
C HIS A 17 1.42 -4.16 -9.76
N ASP A 18 0.73 -3.14 -9.23
CA ASP A 18 1.33 -1.88 -8.77
C ASP A 18 2.14 -2.10 -7.48
N ILE A 19 3.35 -2.64 -7.66
CA ILE A 19 4.34 -2.86 -6.62
C ILE A 19 5.76 -2.80 -7.20
N MET A 20 6.69 -2.26 -6.42
CA MET A 20 8.10 -2.14 -6.80
C MET A 20 9.00 -2.35 -5.58
N LEU A 21 10.15 -2.99 -5.79
CA LEU A 21 11.23 -3.03 -4.79
C LEU A 21 12.28 -1.97 -5.07
N LEU A 22 12.76 -1.31 -4.01
CA LEU A 22 13.84 -0.32 -4.06
C LEU A 22 15.05 -0.86 -3.29
N LYS A 23 16.19 -1.02 -3.98
CA LYS A 23 17.46 -1.34 -3.32
C LYS A 23 18.14 -0.05 -2.88
N LEU A 24 18.26 0.13 -1.56
CA LEU A 24 19.06 1.20 -0.97
C LEU A 24 20.55 0.98 -1.28
N LYS A 25 21.32 2.08 -1.30
CA LYS A 25 22.77 2.01 -1.50
C LYS A 25 23.43 1.19 -0.39
N GLU A 26 22.99 1.44 0.84
CA GLU A 26 23.47 0.84 2.07
C GLU A 26 22.27 0.41 2.91
N LYS A 27 22.50 -0.52 3.84
CA LYS A 27 21.46 -0.94 4.80
C LYS A 27 21.18 0.21 5.77
N ALA A 28 19.91 0.43 6.09
CA ALA A 28 19.56 1.39 7.14
C ALA A 28 19.99 0.85 8.51
N ASN A 29 20.48 1.73 9.38
CA ASN A 29 20.75 1.39 10.78
C ASN A 29 19.43 1.33 11.54
N LEU A 30 19.18 0.20 12.22
CA LEU A 30 17.98 0.04 13.04
C LEU A 30 18.13 0.84 14.33
N THR A 31 17.10 1.61 14.65
CA THR A 31 17.05 2.49 15.82
C THR A 31 15.63 2.48 16.40
N LEU A 32 15.38 3.25 17.46
CA LEU A 32 14.03 3.44 17.98
C LEU A 32 13.06 4.05 16.95
N ALA A 33 13.58 4.82 15.98
CA ALA A 33 12.77 5.46 14.93
C ALA A 33 12.80 4.72 13.58
N VAL A 34 13.67 3.71 13.43
CA VAL A 34 13.89 3.01 12.15
C VAL A 34 13.81 1.50 12.38
N GLY A 35 12.79 0.88 11.79
CA GLY A 35 12.54 -0.55 11.87
C GLY A 35 12.17 -1.16 10.52
N THR A 36 12.09 -2.48 10.49
CA THR A 36 11.59 -3.25 9.34
C THR A 36 10.18 -3.77 9.63
N LEU A 37 9.33 -3.82 8.60
CA LEU A 37 8.03 -4.49 8.68
C LEU A 37 8.14 -5.87 7.99
N PRO A 38 7.96 -7.00 8.70
CA PRO A 38 7.99 -8.30 8.07
C PRO A 38 6.81 -8.47 7.11
N LEU A 39 7.06 -9.14 5.99
CA LEU A 39 6.01 -9.48 5.03
C LEU A 39 5.04 -10.49 5.65
N PRO A 40 3.73 -10.42 5.30
CA PRO A 40 2.79 -11.45 5.72
C PRO A 40 3.18 -12.81 5.12
N PRO A 41 2.88 -13.93 5.81
CA PRO A 41 3.04 -15.26 5.24
C PRO A 41 2.13 -15.44 4.02
N GLN A 42 2.51 -16.34 3.10
CA GLN A 42 1.94 -16.47 1.76
C GLN A 42 0.41 -16.69 1.70
N PHE A 43 -0.21 -17.20 2.76
CA PHE A 43 -1.61 -17.62 2.77
C PHE A 43 -2.44 -17.00 3.90
N ASN A 44 -2.32 -15.69 4.11
CA ASN A 44 -3.18 -14.96 5.05
C ASN A 44 -4.32 -14.26 4.32
N VAL A 45 -5.48 -14.91 4.26
CA VAL A 45 -6.73 -14.24 3.84
C VAL A 45 -7.25 -13.42 5.02
N ILE A 46 -7.30 -12.11 4.88
CA ILE A 46 -7.88 -11.20 5.88
C ILE A 46 -9.38 -11.06 5.57
N PRO A 47 -10.29 -11.43 6.48
CA PRO A 47 -11.71 -11.35 6.22
C PRO A 47 -12.16 -9.88 6.13
N PRO A 48 -13.11 -9.55 5.22
CA PRO A 48 -13.78 -8.27 5.21
C PRO A 48 -14.36 -7.90 6.59
N GLY A 49 -14.32 -6.62 6.91
CA GLY A 49 -14.74 -6.04 8.18
C GLY A 49 -13.63 -5.85 9.20
N ARG A 50 -12.43 -6.40 8.95
CA ARG A 50 -11.25 -6.11 9.76
C ARG A 50 -10.87 -4.62 9.64
N MET A 51 -10.57 -3.99 10.78
CA MET A 51 -9.98 -2.65 10.80
C MET A 51 -8.47 -2.73 10.52
N CYS A 52 -8.02 -1.94 9.58
CA CYS A 52 -6.64 -1.75 9.17
C CYS A 52 -6.20 -0.31 9.49
N ARG A 53 -4.89 -0.05 9.52
CA ARG A 53 -4.32 1.30 9.67
C ARG A 53 -3.46 1.61 8.46
N VAL A 54 -3.60 2.82 7.94
CA VAL A 54 -2.76 3.34 6.85
C VAL A 54 -2.14 4.65 7.33
N ALA A 55 -0.85 4.82 7.08
CA ALA A 55 -0.11 6.01 7.48
C ALA A 55 0.64 6.62 6.27
N GLY A 56 0.75 7.95 6.25
CA GLY A 56 1.48 8.66 5.20
C GLY A 56 1.46 10.18 5.37
N TRP A 57 2.14 10.86 4.44
CA TRP A 57 2.26 12.33 4.36
C TRP A 57 1.40 12.93 3.23
N GLY A 58 0.38 12.19 2.77
CA GLY A 58 -0.50 12.62 1.67
C GLY A 58 -1.38 13.82 2.03
N ARG A 59 -2.16 14.28 1.05
CA ARG A 59 -3.13 15.37 1.23
C ARG A 59 -4.23 14.95 2.20
N THR A 60 -4.64 15.85 3.10
CA THR A 60 -5.76 15.61 4.04
C THR A 60 -7.10 16.14 3.52
N GLN A 61 -7.08 16.96 2.46
CA GLN A 61 -8.25 17.50 1.78
C GLN A 61 -7.97 17.62 0.27
N VAL A 62 -9.01 17.75 -0.56
CA VAL A 62 -8.92 17.69 -2.04
C VAL A 62 -7.94 18.73 -2.61
N ASN A 63 -8.01 19.96 -2.11
CA ASN A 63 -7.27 21.12 -2.65
C ASN A 63 -6.09 21.57 -1.76
N GLU A 64 -5.74 20.79 -0.74
CA GLU A 64 -4.65 21.13 0.20
C GLU A 64 -3.35 20.42 -0.18
N PRO A 65 -2.19 20.95 0.24
CA PRO A 65 -0.91 20.25 0.07
C PRO A 65 -0.83 18.97 0.92
N GLY A 66 0.23 18.20 0.71
CA GLY A 66 0.56 17.06 1.58
C GLY A 66 0.86 17.53 3.00
N SER A 67 0.68 16.63 3.98
CA SER A 67 0.96 16.98 5.38
C SER A 67 2.46 16.96 5.67
N ASP A 68 2.96 17.95 6.41
CA ASP A 68 4.36 17.99 6.88
C ASP A 68 4.68 16.90 7.94
N THR A 69 3.65 16.32 8.56
CA THR A 69 3.79 15.33 9.62
C THR A 69 3.08 14.04 9.24
N LEU A 70 3.59 12.91 9.74
CA LEU A 70 2.99 11.60 9.48
C LEU A 70 1.57 11.58 10.04
N ARG A 71 0.59 11.28 9.19
CA ARG A 71 -0.80 11.05 9.58
C ARG A 71 -1.12 9.56 9.54
N GLU A 72 -2.09 9.15 10.34
CA GLU A 72 -2.60 7.77 10.37
C GLU A 72 -4.14 7.80 10.41
N VAL A 73 -4.77 6.86 9.71
CA VAL A 73 -6.22 6.65 9.75
C VAL A 73 -6.55 5.17 9.89
N LYS A 74 -7.63 4.88 10.62
CA LYS A 74 -8.23 3.53 10.66
C LYS A 74 -9.21 3.39 9.49
N GLN A 75 -9.02 2.36 8.69
CA GLN A 75 -9.86 2.01 7.53
C GLN A 75 -10.45 0.61 7.74
N ARG A 76 -11.61 0.33 7.15
CA ARG A 76 -12.25 -0.98 7.26
C ARG A 76 -12.01 -1.74 5.98
N LEU A 77 -11.46 -2.95 6.05
CA LEU A 77 -11.39 -3.81 4.89
C LEU A 77 -12.81 -4.11 4.40
N MET A 78 -13.12 -3.73 3.17
CA MET A 78 -14.44 -3.88 2.57
C MET A 78 -14.54 -5.21 1.83
N ASN A 79 -15.77 -5.65 1.61
CA ASN A 79 -16.01 -6.78 0.72
C ASN A 79 -15.68 -6.35 -0.72
N PRO A 80 -14.99 -7.15 -1.55
CA PRO A 80 -14.63 -6.74 -2.91
C PRO A 80 -15.75 -6.15 -3.77
N GLN A 81 -17.03 -6.52 -3.56
CA GLN A 81 -18.13 -5.92 -4.32
C GLN A 81 -18.31 -4.42 -4.06
N ALA A 82 -17.78 -3.87 -2.96
CA ALA A 82 -17.79 -2.43 -2.70
C ALA A 82 -16.93 -1.63 -3.71
N CYS A 83 -15.94 -2.28 -4.34
CA CYS A 83 -15.08 -1.67 -5.35
C CYS A 83 -15.46 -2.07 -6.79
N ARG A 84 -16.58 -2.78 -7.01
CA ARG A 84 -16.97 -3.32 -8.33
C ARG A 84 -17.17 -2.26 -9.42
N HIS A 85 -17.43 -1.00 -9.04
CA HIS A 85 -17.59 0.10 -10.00
C HIS A 85 -16.27 0.54 -10.62
N TYR A 86 -15.13 0.19 -10.01
CA TYR A 86 -13.82 0.37 -10.63
C TYR A 86 -13.59 -0.74 -11.67
N ARG A 87 -13.60 -0.37 -12.95
CA ARG A 87 -13.56 -1.33 -14.08
C ARG A 87 -12.36 -2.26 -14.08
N THR A 88 -11.22 -1.81 -13.55
CA THR A 88 -9.95 -2.55 -13.56
C THR A 88 -9.65 -3.23 -12.22
N PHE A 89 -10.57 -3.15 -11.25
CA PHE A 89 -10.38 -3.77 -9.95
C PHE A 89 -10.44 -5.30 -10.03
N ASP A 90 -9.43 -5.96 -9.50
CA ASP A 90 -9.36 -7.42 -9.39
C ASP A 90 -9.07 -7.84 -7.94
N HIS A 91 -10.06 -8.49 -7.33
CA HIS A 91 -9.98 -8.98 -5.95
C HIS A 91 -8.93 -10.07 -5.70
N ASN A 92 -8.35 -10.67 -6.74
CA ASN A 92 -7.22 -11.60 -6.60
C ASN A 92 -5.89 -10.86 -6.35
N PHE A 93 -5.80 -9.60 -6.77
CA PHE A 93 -4.56 -8.81 -6.73
C PHE A 93 -4.67 -7.55 -5.86
N GLN A 94 -5.89 -7.12 -5.52
CA GLN A 94 -6.15 -5.86 -4.84
C GLN A 94 -7.16 -6.04 -3.70
N LEU A 95 -7.06 -5.18 -2.70
CA LEU A 95 -7.99 -5.10 -1.57
C LEU A 95 -8.85 -3.83 -1.68
N CYS A 96 -10.11 -3.93 -1.30
CA CYS A 96 -11.01 -2.79 -1.19
C CYS A 96 -11.03 -2.32 0.27
N VAL A 97 -10.72 -1.06 0.54
CA VAL A 97 -10.70 -0.45 1.89
C VAL A 97 -11.55 0.81 1.93
#